data_AF-A0A2E0CTL7-F1
#
_entry.id   AF-A0A2E0CTL7-F1
#
_cell.length_a   1.000
_cell.length_b   1.000
_cell.length_c   1.000
_cell.angle_alpha   90.00
_cell.angle_beta   90.00
_cell.angle_gamma   90.00
#
_symmetry.space_group_name_H-M   'P 1'
#
loop_
_entity.id
_entity.type
_entity.pdbx_description
1 polymer ?
#
loop_
_entity_poly.entity_id
_entity_poly.type
_entity_poly.pdbx_seq_one_letter_code
_entity_poly.pdbx_strand_id
1 'polypeptide(L)'
;MFTFGSHVTRHALVFSVILLTQHSMASEQLGVSDFLEQIDRIEASSSAFNPQLAEVYMDLGKSLIDEGNFPDAQDALRRAVQIERINYGLDSLSQTPHLLLLADLDYVLGNSKAAQKALENVYSVSSKHYGSKDARMLPVLDQLLAWQTDRYQDTSAKGNFDHVVAAEVIALRIAKVVDSSILMKDPQAPYYFRKLAAVQYLIANHIKRHGLPTDTGFEFTTGNSVTAASPSAATHTYYRRGKAALLSRVDSIIQQSNTDVLKQASAIAELADWYLIFGQKQQAASAYQVAFDTLKSDEVSDEMRNDFFALPKKIDFPFVESNVTVNQNTLEVSLWITETGRTRDIEIINPPDSLTNEDTKTVRSGLLKTRFRPRLTEGSPEATAHTVSFPLPRRDEAENS
;
A
#
# COMPACT_ATOMS: atom_id res chain seq x y z
N MET A 1 1.94 -27.78 -29.08
CA MET A 1 0.51 -27.71 -28.68
C MET A 1 0.53 -27.24 -27.23
N PHE A 2 0.61 -25.92 -27.04
CA PHE A 2 0.78 -25.29 -25.74
C PHE A 2 -0.61 -24.92 -25.21
N THR A 3 -1.03 -25.57 -24.14
CA THR A 3 -2.22 -25.24 -23.37
C THR A 3 -1.89 -24.06 -22.46
N PHE A 4 -2.43 -22.89 -22.78
CA PHE A 4 -2.46 -21.73 -21.89
C PHE A 4 -3.38 -22.05 -20.70
N GLY A 5 -2.77 -22.28 -19.54
CA GLY A 5 -3.47 -22.49 -18.27
C GLY A 5 -4.03 -21.19 -17.69
N SER A 6 -5.23 -21.28 -17.13
CA SER A 6 -6.04 -20.21 -16.57
C SER A 6 -5.35 -19.44 -15.42
N HIS A 7 -4.93 -18.21 -15.68
CA HIS A 7 -4.55 -17.22 -14.65
C HIS A 7 -5.57 -16.06 -14.52
N VAL A 8 -6.69 -16.12 -15.25
CA VAL A 8 -7.66 -15.01 -15.38
C VAL A 8 -8.49 -14.78 -14.11
N THR A 9 -8.65 -15.77 -13.24
CA THR A 9 -9.54 -15.69 -12.06
C THR A 9 -9.01 -14.85 -10.89
N ARG A 10 -7.72 -14.50 -10.85
CA ARG A 10 -7.16 -13.65 -9.77
C ARG A 10 -7.27 -12.14 -10.02
N HIS A 11 -7.58 -11.70 -11.24
CA HIS A 11 -7.63 -10.28 -11.57
C HIS A 11 -9.04 -9.68 -11.48
N ALA A 12 -10.08 -10.51 -11.59
CA ALA A 12 -11.47 -10.09 -11.38
C ALA A 12 -11.75 -9.62 -9.93
N LEU A 13 -10.99 -10.11 -8.95
CA LEU A 13 -11.20 -9.80 -7.52
C LEU A 13 -10.62 -8.43 -7.10
N VAL A 14 -9.72 -7.83 -7.89
CA VAL A 14 -9.17 -6.48 -7.61
C VAL A 14 -10.13 -5.38 -8.09
N PHE A 15 -10.95 -5.66 -9.11
CA PHE A 15 -11.99 -4.75 -9.56
C PHE A 15 -13.14 -4.57 -8.55
N SER A 16 -13.38 -5.56 -7.68
CA SER A 16 -14.54 -5.58 -6.78
C SER A 16 -14.47 -4.65 -5.56
N VAL A 17 -13.30 -4.16 -5.15
CA VAL A 17 -13.18 -3.38 -3.89
C VAL A 17 -13.31 -1.87 -4.10
N ILE A 18 -13.12 -1.36 -5.32
CA ILE A 18 -13.24 0.09 -5.60
C ILE A 18 -14.68 0.50 -5.97
N LEU A 19 -15.58 -0.45 -6.27
CA LEU A 19 -16.98 -0.14 -6.62
C LEU A 19 -17.96 -0.06 -5.43
N LEU A 20 -17.54 -0.32 -4.20
CA LEU A 20 -18.49 -0.62 -3.11
C LEU A 20 -18.94 0.57 -2.24
N THR A 21 -18.75 1.82 -2.68
CA THR A 21 -19.20 2.99 -1.91
C THR A 21 -20.07 3.98 -2.65
N GLN A 22 -20.83 3.56 -3.67
CA GLN A 22 -22.06 4.27 -4.05
C GLN A 22 -22.99 3.42 -4.94
N HIS A 23 -24.29 3.47 -4.59
CA HIS A 23 -25.48 2.94 -5.28
C HIS A 23 -25.97 1.52 -4.92
N SER A 24 -26.62 1.43 -3.76
CA SER A 24 -27.80 0.59 -3.59
C SER A 24 -29.03 1.31 -4.16
N MET A 25 -29.29 1.16 -5.45
CA MET A 25 -30.63 1.25 -6.05
C MET A 25 -30.63 0.29 -7.24
N ALA A 26 -31.68 -0.51 -7.39
CA ALA A 26 -31.87 -1.36 -8.56
C ALA A 26 -32.05 -0.48 -9.81
N SER A 27 -30.94 -0.05 -10.40
CA SER A 27 -30.88 0.45 -11.77
C SER A 27 -30.71 -0.75 -12.68
N GLU A 28 -31.55 -0.84 -13.70
CA GLU A 28 -31.40 -1.76 -14.83
C GLU A 28 -29.94 -1.70 -15.31
N GLN A 29 -29.20 -2.79 -15.16
CA GLN A 29 -27.78 -2.84 -15.49
C GLN A 29 -27.71 -2.85 -17.01
N LEU A 30 -27.46 -1.68 -17.61
CA LEU A 30 -27.34 -1.52 -19.05
C LEU A 30 -26.25 -2.46 -19.58
N GLY A 31 -26.57 -3.21 -20.64
CA GLY A 31 -25.62 -4.09 -21.30
C GLY A 31 -24.80 -3.35 -22.36
N VAL A 32 -23.81 -4.05 -22.92
CA VAL A 32 -22.97 -3.51 -24.02
C VAL A 32 -23.81 -2.97 -25.18
N SER A 33 -24.89 -3.67 -25.57
CA SER A 33 -25.79 -3.22 -26.64
C SER A 33 -26.44 -1.87 -26.36
N ASP A 34 -26.82 -1.62 -25.10
CA ASP A 34 -27.54 -0.40 -24.73
C ASP A 34 -26.61 0.81 -24.77
N PHE A 35 -25.34 0.63 -24.40
CA PHE A 35 -24.32 1.67 -24.51
C PHE A 35 -23.96 1.96 -25.97
N LEU A 36 -23.85 0.94 -26.83
CA LEU A 36 -23.62 1.12 -28.27
C LEU A 36 -24.76 1.90 -28.92
N GLU A 37 -26.01 1.58 -28.60
CA GLU A 37 -27.16 2.32 -29.11
C GLU A 37 -27.20 3.78 -28.60
N GLN A 38 -26.79 4.02 -27.35
CA GLN A 38 -26.64 5.37 -26.82
C GLN A 38 -25.57 6.18 -27.58
N ILE A 39 -24.41 5.57 -27.86
CA ILE A 39 -23.34 6.19 -28.65
C ILE A 39 -23.87 6.55 -30.05
N ASP A 40 -24.52 5.60 -30.74
CA ASP A 40 -25.06 5.82 -32.08
C ASP A 40 -26.06 6.98 -32.10
N ARG A 41 -26.95 7.07 -31.11
CA ARG A 41 -27.91 8.19 -31.00
C ARG A 41 -27.23 9.54 -30.78
N ILE A 42 -26.20 9.59 -29.93
CA ILE A 42 -25.46 10.82 -29.65
C ILE A 42 -24.65 11.22 -30.88
N GLU A 43 -23.95 10.29 -31.53
CA GLU A 43 -23.14 10.56 -32.73
C GLU A 43 -24.01 10.95 -33.94
N ALA A 44 -25.22 10.39 -34.07
CA ALA A 44 -26.15 10.77 -35.14
C ALA A 44 -26.75 12.18 -34.96
N SER A 45 -26.87 12.65 -33.72
CA SER A 45 -27.49 13.95 -33.38
C SER A 45 -26.48 15.06 -33.10
N SER A 46 -25.18 14.74 -32.99
CA SER A 46 -24.14 15.68 -32.59
C SER A 46 -22.77 15.36 -33.21
N SER A 47 -21.71 16.00 -32.73
CA SER A 47 -20.33 15.71 -33.18
C SER A 47 -19.85 14.37 -32.63
N ALA A 48 -19.02 13.65 -33.39
CA ALA A 48 -18.33 12.44 -32.94
C ALA A 48 -17.41 12.65 -31.70
N PHE A 49 -17.18 13.90 -31.31
CA PHE A 49 -16.44 14.28 -30.11
C PHE A 49 -17.32 15.01 -29.10
N ASN A 50 -18.64 14.79 -29.10
CA ASN A 50 -19.52 15.35 -28.07
C ASN A 50 -18.98 14.95 -26.67
N PRO A 51 -18.81 15.91 -25.73
CA PRO A 51 -18.29 15.63 -24.39
C PRO A 51 -19.05 14.51 -23.64
N GLN A 52 -20.36 14.38 -23.86
CA GLN A 52 -21.18 13.34 -23.22
C GLN A 52 -20.73 11.93 -23.59
N LEU A 53 -20.13 11.75 -24.77
CA LEU A 53 -19.63 10.45 -25.21
C LEU A 53 -18.50 9.92 -24.32
N ALA A 54 -17.72 10.78 -23.65
CA ALA A 54 -16.62 10.30 -22.81
C ALA A 54 -17.12 9.38 -21.68
N GLU A 55 -18.18 9.79 -20.99
CA GLU A 55 -18.80 9.00 -19.92
C GLU A 55 -19.46 7.72 -20.47
N VAL A 56 -20.16 7.81 -21.61
CA VAL A 56 -20.79 6.63 -22.22
C VAL A 56 -19.77 5.59 -22.67
N TYR A 57 -18.65 6.02 -23.29
CA TYR A 57 -17.55 5.13 -23.65
C TYR A 57 -16.83 4.55 -22.41
N MET A 58 -16.77 5.30 -21.31
CA MET A 58 -16.24 4.82 -20.04
C MET A 58 -17.08 3.68 -19.47
N ASP A 59 -18.40 3.85 -19.44
CA ASP A 59 -19.32 2.85 -18.92
C ASP A 59 -19.44 1.62 -19.85
N LEU A 60 -19.40 1.82 -21.17
CA LEU A 60 -19.19 0.74 -22.13
C LEU A 60 -17.91 -0.05 -21.82
N GLY A 61 -16.80 0.64 -21.55
CA GLY A 61 -15.54 0.03 -21.18
C GLY A 61 -15.65 -0.84 -19.92
N LYS A 62 -16.35 -0.37 -18.88
CA LYS A 62 -16.61 -1.16 -17.66
C LYS A 62 -17.47 -2.39 -17.96
N SER A 63 -18.56 -2.23 -18.72
CA SER A 63 -19.43 -3.35 -19.11
C SER A 63 -18.68 -4.41 -19.91
N LEU A 64 -17.79 -4.00 -20.82
CA LEU A 64 -16.94 -4.90 -21.59
C LEU A 64 -15.91 -5.61 -20.70
N ILE A 65 -15.38 -4.96 -19.67
CA ILE A 65 -14.51 -5.60 -18.66
C ILE A 65 -15.28 -6.68 -17.90
N ASP A 66 -16.52 -6.40 -17.50
CA ASP A 66 -17.37 -7.35 -16.77
C ASP A 66 -17.73 -8.58 -17.64
N GLU A 67 -17.89 -8.39 -18.96
CA GLU A 67 -18.07 -9.48 -19.93
C GLU A 67 -16.75 -10.20 -20.33
N GLY A 68 -15.59 -9.71 -19.88
CA GLY A 68 -14.27 -10.25 -20.22
C GLY A 68 -13.76 -9.87 -21.61
N ASN A 69 -14.44 -8.96 -22.32
CA ASN A 69 -14.01 -8.44 -23.61
C ASN A 69 -13.01 -7.27 -23.44
N PHE A 70 -11.81 -7.62 -22.97
CA PHE A 70 -10.76 -6.66 -22.66
C PHE A 70 -10.24 -5.82 -23.85
N PRO A 71 -10.09 -6.36 -25.08
CA PRO A 71 -9.66 -5.55 -26.22
C PRO A 71 -10.62 -4.41 -26.55
N ASP A 72 -11.93 -4.71 -26.65
CA ASP A 72 -12.92 -3.69 -26.98
C ASP A 72 -13.09 -2.69 -25.82
N ALA A 73 -12.96 -3.14 -24.57
CA ALA A 73 -12.93 -2.26 -23.41
C ALA A 73 -11.78 -1.25 -23.51
N GLN A 74 -10.58 -1.71 -23.91
CA GLN A 74 -9.41 -0.84 -24.06
C GLN A 74 -9.66 0.23 -25.13
N ASP A 75 -10.30 -0.12 -26.24
CA ASP A 75 -10.61 0.81 -27.33
C ASP A 75 -11.69 1.82 -26.92
N ALA A 76 -12.73 1.40 -26.22
CA ALA A 76 -13.74 2.29 -25.65
C ALA A 76 -13.12 3.32 -24.70
N LEU A 77 -12.25 2.88 -23.77
CA LEU A 77 -11.58 3.77 -22.84
C LEU A 77 -10.59 4.74 -23.50
N ARG A 78 -9.88 4.29 -24.54
CA ARG A 78 -9.02 5.18 -25.36
C ARG A 78 -9.85 6.22 -26.09
N ARG A 79 -11.04 5.84 -26.57
CA ARG A 79 -11.97 6.76 -27.21
C ARG A 79 -12.46 7.82 -26.23
N ALA A 80 -12.81 7.43 -25.01
CA ALA A 80 -13.17 8.35 -23.94
C ALA A 80 -12.05 9.36 -23.65
N VAL A 81 -10.80 8.90 -23.47
CA VAL A 81 -9.62 9.78 -23.29
C VAL A 81 -9.44 10.75 -24.47
N GLN A 82 -9.67 10.29 -25.71
CA GLN A 82 -9.56 11.14 -26.89
C GLN A 82 -10.61 12.26 -26.89
N ILE A 83 -11.86 11.94 -26.54
CA ILE A 83 -12.95 12.91 -26.44
C ILE A 83 -12.61 13.97 -25.38
N GLU A 84 -12.14 13.54 -24.20
CA GLU A 84 -11.72 14.45 -23.13
C GLU A 84 -10.62 15.42 -23.59
N ARG A 85 -9.62 14.91 -24.29
CA ARG A 85 -8.50 15.71 -24.80
C ARG A 85 -8.90 16.72 -25.85
N ILE A 86 -9.87 16.38 -26.70
CA ILE A 86 -10.34 17.27 -27.76
C ILE A 86 -11.19 18.40 -27.18
N ASN A 87 -12.01 18.11 -26.17
CA ASN A 87 -12.90 19.12 -25.59
C ASN A 87 -12.23 20.00 -24.54
N TYR A 88 -11.31 19.43 -23.73
CA TYR A 88 -10.75 20.12 -22.56
C TYR A 88 -9.23 20.26 -22.60
N GLY A 89 -8.58 19.73 -23.64
CA GLY A 89 -7.13 19.83 -23.86
C GLY A 89 -6.33 18.63 -23.32
N LEU A 90 -5.09 18.50 -23.80
CA LEU A 90 -4.18 17.38 -23.49
C LEU A 90 -3.81 17.25 -22.00
N ASP A 91 -3.96 18.34 -21.26
CA ASP A 91 -3.63 18.44 -19.83
C ASP A 91 -4.89 18.60 -18.96
N SER A 92 -6.07 18.23 -19.48
CA SER A 92 -7.31 18.23 -18.71
C SER A 92 -7.31 17.15 -17.63
N LEU A 93 -7.81 17.44 -16.44
CA LEU A 93 -7.99 16.45 -15.37
C LEU A 93 -9.08 15.43 -15.67
N SER A 94 -10.03 15.74 -16.56
CA SER A 94 -11.19 14.89 -16.86
C SER A 94 -10.84 13.52 -17.48
N GLN A 95 -9.67 13.40 -18.12
CA GLN A 95 -9.14 12.11 -18.59
C GLN A 95 -8.61 11.19 -17.46
N THR A 96 -8.45 11.68 -16.23
CA THR A 96 -7.82 10.92 -15.14
C THR A 96 -8.54 9.61 -14.80
N PRO A 97 -9.86 9.57 -14.60
CA PRO A 97 -10.56 8.32 -14.32
C PRO A 97 -10.36 7.28 -15.42
N HIS A 98 -10.42 7.70 -16.69
CA HIS A 98 -10.25 6.84 -17.87
C HIS A 98 -8.83 6.26 -17.95
N LEU A 99 -7.82 7.08 -17.64
CA LEU A 99 -6.42 6.64 -17.61
C LEU A 99 -6.15 5.63 -16.48
N LEU A 100 -6.78 5.79 -15.32
CA LEU A 100 -6.66 4.83 -14.22
C LEU A 100 -7.27 3.48 -14.59
N LEU A 101 -8.46 3.49 -15.20
CA LEU A 101 -9.10 2.25 -15.66
C LEU A 101 -8.31 1.58 -16.78
N LEU A 102 -7.73 2.35 -17.70
CA LEU A 102 -6.76 1.83 -18.68
C LEU A 102 -5.53 1.23 -18.01
N ALA A 103 -5.01 1.84 -16.94
CA ALA A 103 -3.88 1.29 -16.21
C ALA A 103 -4.21 -0.07 -15.59
N ASP A 104 -5.39 -0.20 -15.00
CA ASP A 104 -5.88 -1.47 -14.45
C ASP A 104 -6.02 -2.53 -15.54
N LEU A 105 -6.68 -2.20 -16.64
CA LEU A 105 -6.90 -3.10 -17.77
C LEU A 105 -5.58 -3.54 -18.43
N ASP A 106 -4.68 -2.59 -18.69
CA ASP A 106 -3.36 -2.86 -19.26
C ASP A 106 -2.55 -3.79 -18.35
N TYR A 107 -2.62 -3.61 -17.03
CA TYR A 107 -1.95 -4.49 -16.07
C TYR A 107 -2.52 -5.92 -16.14
N VAL A 108 -3.86 -6.06 -16.19
CA VAL A 108 -4.52 -7.37 -16.30
C VAL A 108 -4.15 -8.10 -17.58
N LEU A 109 -3.95 -7.36 -18.68
CA LEU A 109 -3.50 -7.88 -19.96
C LEU A 109 -1.98 -8.19 -20.01
N GLY A 110 -1.25 -7.98 -18.92
CA GLY A 110 0.21 -8.16 -18.87
C GLY A 110 1.02 -7.03 -19.53
N ASN A 111 0.37 -5.93 -19.90
CA ASN A 111 0.99 -4.77 -20.54
C ASN A 111 1.49 -3.76 -19.49
N SER A 112 2.36 -4.18 -18.57
CA SER A 112 2.83 -3.34 -17.45
C SER A 112 3.42 -1.98 -17.88
N LYS A 113 4.08 -1.92 -19.04
CA LYS A 113 4.60 -0.66 -19.60
C LYS A 113 3.50 0.32 -20.00
N ALA A 114 2.40 -0.18 -20.56
CA ALA A 114 1.26 0.66 -20.95
C ALA A 114 0.52 1.15 -19.70
N ALA A 115 0.34 0.28 -18.70
CA ALA A 115 -0.23 0.65 -17.41
C ALA A 115 0.59 1.76 -16.73
N GLN A 116 1.91 1.59 -16.65
CA GLN A 116 2.79 2.60 -16.07
C GLN A 116 2.74 3.93 -16.84
N LYS A 117 2.65 3.90 -18.17
CA LYS A 117 2.49 5.10 -18.99
C LYS A 117 1.17 5.82 -18.72
N ALA A 118 0.08 5.09 -18.49
CA ALA A 118 -1.21 5.69 -18.14
C ALA A 118 -1.14 6.41 -16.77
N LEU A 119 -0.51 5.79 -15.78
CA LEU A 119 -0.27 6.39 -14.45
C LEU A 119 0.66 7.62 -14.51
N GLU A 120 1.68 7.59 -15.36
CA GLU A 120 2.55 8.74 -15.60
C GLU A 120 1.79 9.90 -16.25
N ASN A 121 0.84 9.61 -17.15
CA ASN A 121 -0.05 10.63 -17.71
C ASN A 121 -0.93 11.25 -16.61
N VAL A 122 -1.52 10.44 -15.73
CA VAL A 122 -2.30 10.95 -14.57
C VAL A 122 -1.47 11.92 -13.73
N TYR A 123 -0.24 11.54 -13.39
CA TYR A 123 0.67 12.42 -12.67
C TYR A 123 1.00 13.70 -13.45
N SER A 124 1.35 13.57 -14.73
CA SER A 124 1.76 14.70 -15.59
C SER A 124 0.67 15.75 -15.72
N VAL A 125 -0.54 15.30 -16.06
CA VAL A 125 -1.74 16.13 -16.21
C VAL A 125 -2.07 16.83 -14.89
N SER A 126 -2.10 16.09 -13.79
CA SER A 126 -2.37 16.67 -12.45
C SER A 126 -1.30 17.68 -12.04
N SER A 127 -0.03 17.35 -12.26
CA SER A 127 1.10 18.21 -11.92
C SER A 127 1.14 19.49 -12.76
N LYS A 128 0.66 19.47 -14.00
CA LYS A 128 0.54 20.68 -14.83
C LYS A 128 -0.64 21.53 -14.41
N HIS A 129 -1.76 20.90 -14.03
CA HIS A 129 -2.95 21.60 -13.61
C HIS A 129 -2.79 22.28 -12.25
N TYR A 130 -2.29 21.56 -11.23
CA TYR A 130 -2.14 22.08 -9.87
C TYR A 130 -0.76 22.68 -9.59
N GLY A 131 0.28 22.16 -10.24
CA GLY A 131 1.68 22.41 -9.88
C GLY A 131 2.27 21.24 -9.07
N SER A 132 3.50 20.81 -9.40
CA SER A 132 4.14 19.61 -8.81
C SER A 132 4.39 19.64 -7.30
N LYS A 133 4.17 20.78 -6.65
CA LYS A 133 4.38 21.00 -5.21
C LYS A 133 3.08 21.33 -4.47
N ASP A 134 1.98 21.55 -5.18
CA ASP A 134 0.71 21.96 -4.60
C ASP A 134 0.09 20.83 -3.76
N ALA A 135 -0.50 21.16 -2.61
CA ALA A 135 -1.12 20.18 -1.71
C ALA A 135 -2.21 19.33 -2.39
N ARG A 136 -2.88 19.85 -3.44
CA ARG A 136 -3.86 19.11 -4.24
C ARG A 136 -3.26 17.94 -5.02
N MET A 137 -1.94 17.84 -5.12
CA MET A 137 -1.27 16.66 -5.65
C MET A 137 -1.30 15.46 -4.70
N LEU A 138 -1.50 15.66 -3.40
CA LEU A 138 -1.41 14.57 -2.43
C LEU A 138 -2.45 13.46 -2.65
N PRO A 139 -3.75 13.74 -2.89
CA PRO A 139 -4.72 12.69 -3.21
C PRO A 139 -4.38 11.93 -4.50
N VAL A 140 -3.84 12.61 -5.52
CA VAL A 140 -3.41 11.97 -6.77
C VAL A 140 -2.23 11.03 -6.49
N LEU A 141 -1.23 11.51 -5.77
CA LEU A 141 -0.06 10.70 -5.41
C LEU A 141 -0.43 9.53 -4.50
N ASP A 142 -1.41 9.69 -3.62
CA ASP A 142 -1.95 8.62 -2.79
C ASP A 142 -2.59 7.52 -3.63
N GLN A 143 -3.39 7.89 -4.62
CA GLN A 143 -4.01 6.94 -5.54
C GLN A 143 -2.97 6.19 -6.38
N LEU A 144 -1.96 6.91 -6.89
CA LEU A 144 -0.86 6.29 -7.64
C LEU A 144 -0.03 5.36 -6.76
N LEU A 145 0.24 5.74 -5.50
CA LEU A 145 0.98 4.88 -4.59
C LEU A 145 0.18 3.63 -4.25
N ALA A 146 -1.11 3.78 -3.93
CA ALA A 146 -2.01 2.66 -3.65
C ALA A 146 -2.03 1.67 -4.82
N TRP A 147 -2.18 2.16 -6.06
CA TRP A 147 -2.16 1.32 -7.25
C TRP A 147 -0.92 0.42 -7.32
N GLN A 148 0.26 0.98 -7.01
CA GLN A 148 1.53 0.25 -7.01
C GLN A 148 1.63 -0.73 -5.84
N THR A 149 1.25 -0.30 -4.63
CA THR A 149 1.40 -1.11 -3.41
C THR A 149 0.38 -2.23 -3.32
N ASP A 150 -0.82 -2.06 -3.88
CA ASP A 150 -1.87 -3.09 -3.89
C ASP A 150 -1.52 -4.25 -4.85
N ARG A 151 -0.71 -3.96 -5.87
CA ARG A 151 -0.21 -4.94 -6.85
C ARG A 151 1.15 -5.54 -6.48
N TYR A 152 1.80 -4.99 -5.45
CA TYR A 152 3.04 -5.54 -4.96
C TYR A 152 2.81 -6.91 -4.31
N GLN A 153 3.45 -7.94 -4.87
CA GLN A 153 3.52 -9.27 -4.27
C GLN A 153 4.94 -9.52 -3.74
N ASP A 154 5.05 -10.15 -2.57
CA ASP A 154 6.35 -10.47 -1.98
C ASP A 154 6.94 -11.80 -2.51
N THR A 155 7.02 -11.95 -3.83
CA THR A 155 7.36 -13.23 -4.49
C THR A 155 8.70 -13.25 -5.22
N SER A 156 9.15 -12.17 -5.89
CA SER A 156 10.46 -12.14 -6.55
C SER A 156 11.05 -10.75 -6.81
N ALA A 157 12.37 -10.72 -7.05
CA ALA A 157 13.18 -9.53 -7.33
C ALA A 157 13.03 -8.95 -8.75
N LYS A 158 12.44 -9.66 -9.71
CA LYS A 158 12.47 -9.25 -11.14
C LYS A 158 11.17 -8.59 -11.61
N GLY A 159 10.01 -9.15 -11.26
CA GLY A 159 8.71 -8.60 -11.70
C GLY A 159 8.11 -7.57 -10.73
N ASN A 160 8.28 -7.78 -9.42
CA ASN A 160 7.67 -6.90 -8.41
C ASN A 160 8.53 -5.69 -8.06
N PHE A 161 9.74 -5.66 -8.60
CA PHE A 161 10.70 -4.59 -8.38
C PHE A 161 10.24 -3.25 -8.96
N ASP A 162 9.54 -3.31 -10.10
CA ASP A 162 8.93 -2.16 -10.75
C ASP A 162 8.01 -1.40 -9.79
N HIS A 163 7.16 -2.12 -9.05
CA HIS A 163 6.24 -1.54 -8.08
C HIS A 163 6.99 -0.89 -6.90
N VAL A 164 8.10 -1.49 -6.45
CA VAL A 164 8.95 -0.95 -5.37
C VAL A 164 9.60 0.37 -5.80
N VAL A 165 10.14 0.41 -7.02
CA VAL A 165 10.78 1.62 -7.59
C VAL A 165 9.75 2.71 -7.84
N ALA A 166 8.60 2.36 -8.43
CA ALA A 166 7.52 3.30 -8.64
C ALA A 166 7.01 3.89 -7.32
N ALA A 167 6.86 3.07 -6.27
CA ALA A 167 6.50 3.54 -4.94
C ALA A 167 7.54 4.51 -4.36
N GLU A 168 8.84 4.27 -4.56
CA GLU A 168 9.89 5.22 -4.15
C GLU A 168 9.76 6.57 -4.88
N VAL A 169 9.60 6.55 -6.20
CA VAL A 169 9.43 7.76 -7.02
C VAL A 169 8.22 8.57 -6.54
N ILE A 170 7.11 7.89 -6.25
CA ILE A 170 5.90 8.54 -5.73
C ILE A 170 6.14 9.08 -4.32
N ALA A 171 6.82 8.35 -3.44
CA ALA A 171 7.18 8.85 -2.10
C ALA A 171 8.05 10.10 -2.15
N LEU A 172 9.01 10.19 -3.07
CA LEU A 172 9.82 11.39 -3.27
C LEU A 172 8.95 12.58 -3.72
N ARG A 173 7.94 12.35 -4.56
CA ARG A 173 6.97 13.38 -4.96
C ARG A 173 6.08 13.81 -3.78
N ILE A 174 5.61 12.86 -2.96
CA ILE A 174 4.84 13.15 -1.73
C ILE A 174 5.69 14.00 -0.79
N ALA A 175 6.92 13.59 -0.50
CA ALA A 175 7.83 14.34 0.38
C ALA A 175 8.03 15.78 -0.12
N LYS A 176 8.23 15.96 -1.45
CA LYS A 176 8.37 17.28 -2.06
C LYS A 176 7.13 18.18 -1.84
N VAL A 177 5.92 17.62 -1.95
CA VAL A 177 4.67 18.35 -1.71
C VAL A 177 4.49 18.67 -0.22
N VAL A 178 4.73 17.69 0.66
CA VAL A 178 4.64 17.86 2.12
C VAL A 178 5.59 18.97 2.57
N ASP A 179 6.87 18.91 2.17
CA ASP A 179 7.89 19.89 2.53
C ASP A 179 7.59 21.31 1.99
N SER A 180 6.87 21.42 0.87
CA SER A 180 6.62 22.69 0.20
C SER A 180 5.27 23.33 0.54
N SER A 181 4.28 22.55 0.98
CA SER A 181 2.88 22.99 1.01
C SER A 181 2.08 22.51 2.21
N ILE A 182 2.63 21.64 3.06
CA ILE A 182 1.96 21.19 4.28
C ILE A 182 2.72 21.73 5.49
N LEU A 183 2.00 22.39 6.40
CA LEU A 183 2.57 22.86 7.65
C LEU A 183 2.73 21.70 8.62
N MET A 184 3.74 21.74 9.50
CA MET A 184 4.00 20.69 10.48
C MET A 184 2.82 20.47 11.44
N LYS A 185 2.09 21.54 11.78
CA LYS A 185 0.87 21.50 12.60
C LYS A 185 -0.40 21.09 11.84
N ASP A 186 -0.31 20.84 10.53
CA ASP A 186 -1.46 20.40 9.73
C ASP A 186 -1.91 19.02 10.23
N PRO A 187 -3.22 18.78 10.44
CA PRO A 187 -3.74 17.48 10.85
C PRO A 187 -3.37 16.32 9.92
N GLN A 188 -3.10 16.58 8.64
CA GLN A 188 -2.71 15.58 7.63
C GLN A 188 -1.20 15.30 7.62
N ALA A 189 -0.36 16.16 8.20
CA ALA A 189 1.10 15.96 8.18
C ALA A 189 1.55 14.60 8.80
N PRO A 190 1.03 14.18 9.98
CA PRO A 190 1.39 12.88 10.54
C PRO A 190 1.07 11.69 9.63
N TYR A 191 -0.01 11.77 8.86
CA TYR A 191 -0.44 10.74 7.93
C TYR A 191 0.60 10.55 6.80
N TYR A 192 1.01 11.64 6.17
CA TYR A 192 1.99 11.58 5.09
C TYR A 192 3.38 11.17 5.56
N PHE A 193 3.82 11.63 6.73
CA PHE A 193 5.09 11.17 7.29
C PHE A 193 5.08 9.67 7.62
N ARG A 194 3.97 9.14 8.14
CA ARG A 194 3.80 7.69 8.33
C ARG A 194 3.89 6.94 7.01
N LYS A 195 3.20 7.42 5.98
CA LYS A 195 3.18 6.83 4.64
C LYS A 195 4.58 6.81 4.00
N LEU A 196 5.35 7.89 4.13
CA LEU A 196 6.74 7.92 3.69
C LEU A 196 7.58 6.84 4.38
N ALA A 197 7.44 6.68 5.70
CA ALA A 197 8.12 5.61 6.44
C ALA A 197 7.70 4.20 5.98
N ALA A 198 6.41 3.98 5.70
CA ALA A 198 5.89 2.73 5.15
C ALA A 198 6.52 2.36 3.80
N VAL A 199 6.69 3.33 2.89
CA VAL A 199 7.41 3.09 1.63
C VAL A 199 8.86 2.68 1.89
N GLN A 200 9.57 3.37 2.80
CA GLN A 200 10.96 3.02 3.12
C GLN A 200 11.07 1.62 3.74
N TYR A 201 10.09 1.23 4.58
CA TYR A 201 10.01 -0.12 5.13
C TYR A 201 9.81 -1.18 4.04
N LEU A 202 8.87 -0.94 3.13
CA LEU A 202 8.61 -1.84 2.00
C LEU A 202 9.88 -2.08 1.19
N ILE A 203 10.60 -1.01 0.82
CA ILE A 203 11.83 -1.12 0.02
C ILE A 203 12.92 -1.86 0.81
N ALA A 204 13.16 -1.50 2.07
CA ALA A 204 14.17 -2.14 2.89
C ALA A 204 13.90 -3.64 3.09
N ASN A 205 12.64 -4.01 3.35
CA ASN A 205 12.24 -5.40 3.51
C ASN A 205 12.34 -6.18 2.19
N HIS A 206 11.97 -5.57 1.06
CA HIS A 206 12.12 -6.18 -0.26
C HIS A 206 13.60 -6.46 -0.57
N ILE A 207 14.48 -5.46 -0.45
CA ILE A 207 15.92 -5.60 -0.70
C ILE A 207 16.55 -6.65 0.22
N LYS A 208 16.13 -6.69 1.48
CA LYS A 208 16.62 -7.68 2.44
C LYS A 208 16.24 -9.12 2.05
N ARG A 209 15.06 -9.33 1.46
CA ARG A 209 14.56 -10.65 1.07
C ARG A 209 15.07 -11.10 -0.29
N HIS A 210 15.10 -10.17 -1.26
CA HIS A 210 15.24 -10.46 -2.67
C HIS A 210 16.53 -9.91 -3.29
N GLY A 211 17.26 -9.06 -2.57
CA GLY A 211 18.45 -8.38 -3.08
C GLY A 211 18.13 -7.12 -3.88
N LEU A 212 19.16 -6.55 -4.50
CA LEU A 212 19.02 -5.45 -5.45
C LEU A 212 18.84 -6.02 -6.87
N PRO A 213 18.15 -5.30 -7.76
CA PRO A 213 17.95 -5.73 -9.13
C PRO A 213 19.32 -5.71 -9.82
N THR A 214 19.60 -6.75 -10.60
CA THR A 214 20.86 -6.86 -11.34
C THR A 214 20.81 -6.21 -12.72
N ASP A 215 19.61 -5.81 -13.18
CA ASP A 215 19.41 -5.25 -14.52
C ASP A 215 19.59 -3.72 -14.53
N THR A 216 20.29 -3.22 -15.55
CA THR A 216 20.78 -1.84 -15.71
C THR A 216 19.71 -0.75 -15.89
N GLY A 217 18.42 -1.09 -15.76
CA GLY A 217 17.29 -0.18 -15.94
C GLY A 217 16.75 0.45 -14.65
N PHE A 218 17.25 0.05 -13.48
CA PHE A 218 16.77 0.51 -12.18
C PHE A 218 17.80 1.41 -11.48
N GLU A 219 17.56 2.72 -11.49
CA GLU A 219 18.33 3.66 -10.68
C GLU A 219 17.63 3.92 -9.35
N PHE A 220 18.25 3.52 -8.24
CA PHE A 220 17.85 3.97 -6.92
C PHE A 220 18.53 5.25 -6.54
N THR A 221 17.81 6.08 -5.80
CA THR A 221 18.37 7.26 -5.15
C THR A 221 19.15 6.90 -3.88
N THR A 222 20.11 5.98 -3.97
CA THR A 222 21.12 5.79 -2.91
C THR A 222 22.14 6.92 -3.05
N GLY A 223 22.00 7.96 -2.23
CA GLY A 223 22.70 9.25 -2.40
C GLY A 223 24.12 9.19 -3.01
N ASN A 224 24.33 10.02 -4.03
CA ASN A 224 25.61 10.48 -4.61
C ASN A 224 26.71 9.45 -4.97
N SER A 225 26.43 8.15 -5.11
CA SER A 225 27.48 7.19 -5.50
C SER A 225 27.35 6.70 -6.94
N VAL A 226 28.43 6.84 -7.71
CA VAL A 226 28.63 6.37 -9.10
C VAL A 226 28.89 4.85 -9.15
N THR A 227 28.86 4.16 -8.01
CA THR A 227 29.06 2.71 -7.89
C THR A 227 27.75 1.99 -7.60
N ALA A 228 27.58 0.79 -8.17
CA ALA A 228 26.43 -0.07 -7.89
C ALA A 228 26.26 -0.24 -6.37
N ALA A 229 25.10 0.18 -5.86
CA ALA A 229 24.84 0.17 -4.43
C ALA A 229 24.92 -1.27 -3.88
N SER A 230 25.53 -1.45 -2.71
CA SER A 230 25.45 -2.72 -1.98
C SER A 230 24.10 -2.82 -1.25
N PRO A 231 23.51 -4.03 -1.08
CA PRO A 231 22.29 -4.21 -0.28
C PRO A 231 22.38 -3.62 1.13
N SER A 232 23.58 -3.63 1.75
CA SER A 232 23.81 -3.03 3.07
C SER A 232 23.72 -1.50 3.05
N ALA A 233 24.31 -0.85 2.05
CA ALA A 233 24.26 0.60 1.85
C ALA A 233 22.84 1.08 1.51
N ALA A 234 22.13 0.31 0.67
CA ALA A 234 20.72 0.55 0.37
C ALA A 234 19.86 0.44 1.64
N THR A 235 20.00 -0.66 2.40
CA THR A 235 19.29 -0.84 3.68
C THR A 235 19.56 0.31 4.65
N HIS A 236 20.80 0.80 4.74
CA HIS A 236 21.12 1.95 5.59
C HIS A 236 20.42 3.24 5.12
N THR A 237 20.35 3.48 3.80
CA THR A 237 19.65 4.64 3.22
C THR A 237 18.17 4.63 3.60
N TYR A 238 17.49 3.50 3.40
CA TYR A 238 16.07 3.35 3.74
C TYR A 238 15.82 3.43 5.25
N TYR A 239 16.71 2.87 6.06
CA TYR A 239 16.69 3.07 7.51
C TYR A 239 16.71 4.56 7.89
N ARG A 240 17.62 5.35 7.29
CA ARG A 240 17.74 6.79 7.59
C ARG A 240 16.51 7.58 7.15
N ARG A 241 16.01 7.31 5.95
CA ARG A 241 14.83 8.02 5.40
C ARG A 241 13.57 7.72 6.19
N GLY A 242 13.32 6.46 6.53
CA GLY A 242 12.13 6.10 7.32
C GLY A 242 12.22 6.60 8.76
N LYS A 243 13.43 6.58 9.36
CA LYS A 243 13.68 7.24 10.66
C LYS A 243 13.35 8.73 10.59
N ALA A 244 13.84 9.43 9.56
CA ALA A 244 13.59 10.87 9.39
C ALA A 244 12.08 11.15 9.26
N ALA A 245 11.36 10.35 8.46
CA ALA A 245 9.92 10.47 8.32
C ALA A 245 9.19 10.23 9.66
N LEU A 246 9.54 9.21 10.43
CA LEU A 246 8.91 8.95 11.74
C LEU A 246 9.24 10.02 12.79
N LEU A 247 10.43 10.62 12.74
CA LEU A 247 10.76 11.78 13.57
C LEU A 247 9.89 12.99 13.18
N SER A 248 9.76 13.30 11.90
CA SER A 248 8.87 14.36 11.42
C SER A 248 7.41 14.10 11.80
N ARG A 249 6.98 12.83 11.83
CA ARG A 249 5.66 12.46 12.34
C ARG A 249 5.50 12.81 13.81
N VAL A 250 6.44 12.43 14.67
CA VAL A 250 6.40 12.78 16.10
C VAL A 250 6.37 14.30 16.28
N ASP A 251 7.22 15.04 15.56
CA ASP A 251 7.25 16.50 15.59
C ASP A 251 5.93 17.13 15.13
N SER A 252 5.33 16.62 14.04
CA SER A 252 4.03 17.07 13.55
C SER A 252 2.90 16.92 14.56
N ILE A 253 2.89 15.81 15.30
CA ILE A 253 1.88 15.55 16.34
C ILE A 253 2.09 16.50 17.52
N ILE A 254 3.33 16.71 17.95
CA ILE A 254 3.65 17.60 19.08
C ILE A 254 3.27 19.06 18.78
N GLN A 255 3.42 19.51 17.53
CA GLN A 255 3.10 20.88 17.13
C GLN A 255 1.61 21.17 16.93
N GLN A 256 0.73 20.16 17.01
CA GLN A 256 -0.71 20.36 16.94
C GLN A 256 -1.26 20.93 18.25
N SER A 257 -2.31 21.76 18.18
CA SER A 257 -2.84 22.50 19.34
C SER A 257 -3.71 21.67 20.30
N ASN A 258 -4.00 20.40 19.95
CA ASN A 258 -4.82 19.48 20.75
C ASN A 258 -4.21 18.07 20.69
N THR A 259 -2.98 17.95 21.20
CA THR A 259 -2.19 16.73 21.12
C THR A 259 -2.75 15.68 22.07
N ASP A 260 -3.42 14.68 21.51
CA ASP A 260 -3.79 13.47 22.21
C ASP A 260 -2.52 12.73 22.67
N VAL A 261 -2.29 12.67 23.99
CA VAL A 261 -1.13 12.04 24.62
C VAL A 261 -0.95 10.58 24.16
N LEU A 262 -2.05 9.85 23.92
CA LEU A 262 -1.99 8.48 23.42
C LEU A 262 -1.46 8.43 21.99
N LYS A 263 -1.84 9.39 21.13
CA LYS A 263 -1.30 9.49 19.77
C LYS A 263 0.18 9.83 19.78
N GLN A 264 0.62 10.72 20.67
CA GLN A 264 2.03 11.05 20.83
C GLN A 264 2.84 9.83 21.28
N ALA A 265 2.41 9.15 22.35
CA ALA A 265 3.05 7.93 22.82
C ALA A 265 3.07 6.84 21.74
N SER A 266 1.98 6.67 20.98
CA SER A 266 1.92 5.72 19.87
C SER A 266 2.92 6.06 18.78
N ALA A 267 3.12 7.33 18.45
CA ALA A 267 4.05 7.74 17.42
C ALA A 267 5.51 7.55 17.83
N ILE A 268 5.83 7.83 19.09
CA ILE A 268 7.16 7.57 19.65
C ILE A 268 7.42 6.06 19.73
N ALA A 269 6.42 5.26 20.10
CA ALA A 269 6.54 3.81 20.12
C ALA A 269 6.72 3.22 18.71
N GLU A 270 6.10 3.78 17.67
CA GLU A 270 6.33 3.38 16.28
C GLU A 270 7.76 3.73 15.80
N LEU A 271 8.33 4.84 16.27
CA LEU A 271 9.76 5.14 16.07
C LEU A 271 10.66 4.14 16.80
N ALA A 272 10.29 3.69 18.00
CA ALA A 272 10.99 2.63 18.72
C ALA A 272 10.92 1.28 17.98
N ASP A 273 9.75 0.94 17.42
CA ASP A 273 9.56 -0.25 16.58
C ASP A 273 10.49 -0.20 15.35
N TRP A 274 10.64 0.98 14.73
CA TRP A 274 11.59 1.20 13.65
C TRP A 274 13.03 0.93 14.08
N TYR A 275 13.47 1.45 15.23
CA TYR A 275 14.78 1.13 15.76
C TYR A 275 14.95 -0.38 15.98
N LEU A 276 13.94 -1.04 16.54
CA LEU A 276 13.99 -2.46 16.88
C LEU A 276 14.14 -3.34 15.62
N ILE A 277 13.35 -3.10 14.58
CA ILE A 277 13.36 -3.92 13.36
C ILE A 277 14.67 -3.78 12.56
N PHE A 278 15.33 -2.62 12.65
CA PHE A 278 16.64 -2.34 12.08
C PHE A 278 17.81 -2.66 13.03
N GLY A 279 17.55 -3.31 14.18
CA GLY A 279 18.58 -3.82 15.09
C GLY A 279 19.22 -2.80 16.01
N GLN A 280 18.67 -1.59 16.08
CA GLN A 280 19.12 -0.47 16.91
C GLN A 280 18.55 -0.60 18.33
N LYS A 281 18.98 -1.65 19.05
CA LYS A 281 18.36 -2.08 20.33
C LYS A 281 18.36 -1.00 21.41
N GLN A 282 19.48 -0.29 21.57
CA GLN A 282 19.62 0.74 22.60
C GLN A 282 18.69 1.93 22.30
N GLN A 283 18.65 2.37 21.04
CA GLN A 283 17.76 3.44 20.60
C GLN A 283 16.28 3.03 20.71
N ALA A 284 15.96 1.76 20.44
CA ALA A 284 14.62 1.23 20.64
C ALA A 284 14.21 1.27 22.11
N ALA A 285 15.05 0.77 23.02
CA ALA A 285 14.80 0.81 24.46
C ALA A 285 14.61 2.24 24.97
N SER A 286 15.49 3.18 24.58
CA SER A 286 15.34 4.59 24.94
C SER A 286 14.05 5.20 24.39
N ALA A 287 13.69 4.92 23.15
CA ALA A 287 12.46 5.45 22.55
C ALA A 287 11.19 4.85 23.17
N TYR A 288 11.19 3.57 23.54
CA TYR A 288 10.09 2.95 24.30
C TYR A 288 9.93 3.58 25.68
N GLN A 289 11.04 3.86 26.38
CA GLN A 289 11.01 4.57 27.65
C GLN A 289 10.37 5.96 27.49
N VAL A 290 10.77 6.73 26.47
CA VAL A 290 10.19 8.04 26.19
C VAL A 290 8.69 7.93 25.86
N ALA A 291 8.28 6.91 25.12
CA ALA A 291 6.86 6.66 24.83
C ALA A 291 6.06 6.36 26.10
N PHE A 292 6.62 5.55 27.01
CA PHE A 292 5.99 5.24 28.30
C PHE A 292 5.94 6.46 29.22
N ASP A 293 7.01 7.24 29.29
CA ASP A 293 7.07 8.46 30.11
C ASP A 293 6.10 9.54 29.59
N THR A 294 5.85 9.59 28.28
CA THR A 294 4.82 10.46 27.69
C THR A 294 3.42 10.15 28.26
N LEU A 295 3.14 8.88 28.61
CA LEU A 295 1.87 8.47 29.20
C LEU A 295 1.75 8.78 30.71
N LYS A 296 2.79 9.33 31.36
CA LYS A 296 2.74 9.77 32.77
C LYS A 296 2.09 11.16 32.93
N SER A 297 1.26 11.57 31.97
CA SER A 297 0.47 12.79 32.02
C SER A 297 -0.74 12.63 32.95
N ASP A 298 -1.19 13.71 33.58
CA ASP A 298 -2.41 13.74 34.40
C ASP A 298 -3.68 13.39 33.59
N GLU A 299 -3.61 13.48 32.26
CA GLU A 299 -4.69 13.17 31.32
C GLU A 299 -4.87 11.65 31.08
N VAL A 300 -3.89 10.83 31.45
CA VAL A 300 -3.88 9.39 31.19
C VAL A 300 -3.93 8.62 32.50
N SER A 301 -4.94 7.76 32.68
CA SER A 301 -5.05 6.93 33.89
C SER A 301 -3.95 5.86 33.94
N ASP A 302 -3.61 5.40 35.14
CA ASP A 302 -2.64 4.31 35.32
C ASP A 302 -3.06 3.02 34.60
N GLU A 303 -4.37 2.74 34.55
CA GLU A 303 -4.94 1.61 33.81
C GLU A 303 -4.69 1.76 32.30
N MET A 304 -5.03 2.90 31.72
CA MET A 304 -4.79 3.17 30.29
C MET A 304 -3.30 3.11 29.94
N ARG A 305 -2.43 3.62 30.82
CA ARG A 305 -0.97 3.57 30.65
C ARG A 305 -0.45 2.13 30.65
N ASN A 306 -0.92 1.30 31.59
CA ASN A 306 -0.52 -0.09 31.70
C ASN A 306 -1.02 -0.92 30.51
N ASP A 307 -2.26 -0.69 30.09
CA ASP A 307 -2.88 -1.40 28.96
C ASP A 307 -2.22 -1.07 27.63
N PHE A 308 -1.74 0.17 27.44
CA PHE A 308 -1.15 0.64 26.19
C PHE A 308 0.02 -0.24 25.68
N PHE A 309 0.81 -0.81 26.60
CA PHE A 309 1.94 -1.68 26.28
C PHE A 309 1.82 -3.09 26.89
N ALA A 310 0.65 -3.45 27.42
CA ALA A 310 0.42 -4.74 28.08
C ALA A 310 0.61 -5.92 27.13
N LEU A 311 0.19 -5.77 25.87
CA LEU A 311 0.23 -6.83 24.87
C LEU A 311 1.30 -6.56 23.80
N PRO A 312 2.06 -7.59 23.41
CA PRO A 312 2.90 -7.48 22.23
C PRO A 312 2.11 -7.12 20.99
N LYS A 313 2.73 -6.33 20.10
CA LYS A 313 2.11 -5.88 18.86
C LYS A 313 3.01 -6.22 17.68
N LYS A 314 2.47 -6.84 16.63
CA LYS A 314 3.24 -7.07 15.40
C LYS A 314 3.78 -5.73 14.87
N ILE A 315 5.08 -5.68 14.58
CA ILE A 315 5.70 -4.52 13.96
C ILE A 315 5.53 -4.64 12.45
N ASP A 316 4.68 -3.79 11.92
CA ASP A 316 4.57 -3.49 10.50
C ASP A 316 4.32 -2.00 10.28
N PHE A 317 4.40 -1.61 9.00
CA PHE A 317 4.16 -0.24 8.55
C PHE A 317 3.18 -0.30 7.37
N PRO A 318 1.90 -0.58 7.62
CA PRO A 318 0.91 -0.73 6.56
C PRO A 318 0.58 0.65 5.95
N PHE A 319 0.25 0.67 4.65
CA PHE A 319 -0.16 1.90 3.96
C PHE A 319 -1.56 2.38 4.36
N VAL A 320 -2.43 1.44 4.74
CA VAL A 320 -3.79 1.67 5.22
C VAL A 320 -3.96 0.94 6.54
N GLU A 321 -4.49 1.63 7.55
CA GLU A 321 -4.89 1.01 8.80
C GLU A 321 -6.08 0.08 8.54
N SER A 322 -5.78 -1.20 8.33
CA SER A 322 -6.82 -2.19 8.08
C SER A 322 -7.40 -2.65 9.41
N ASN A 323 -8.67 -2.35 9.65
CA ASN A 323 -9.49 -2.97 10.72
C ASN A 323 -10.08 -4.33 10.28
N VAL A 324 -9.62 -4.87 9.14
CA VAL A 324 -10.19 -6.08 8.57
C VAL A 324 -9.65 -7.30 9.31
N THR A 325 -10.41 -7.79 10.29
CA THR A 325 -10.38 -9.20 10.67
C THR A 325 -10.83 -10.02 9.47
N VAL A 326 -9.87 -10.50 8.68
CA VAL A 326 -10.16 -11.51 7.66
C VAL A 326 -10.54 -12.78 8.40
N ASN A 327 -11.85 -12.98 8.54
CA ASN A 327 -12.45 -14.11 9.21
C ASN A 327 -12.40 -15.33 8.27
N GLN A 328 -11.20 -15.82 7.99
CA GLN A 328 -10.98 -17.02 7.19
C GLN A 328 -9.88 -17.87 7.82
N ASN A 329 -10.21 -19.11 8.18
CA ASN A 329 -9.31 -20.21 8.54
C ASN A 329 -7.95 -19.77 9.13
N THR A 330 -8.00 -19.11 10.29
CA THR A 330 -6.78 -18.74 11.04
C THR A 330 -6.44 -19.82 12.05
N LEU A 331 -5.16 -20.14 12.18
CA LEU A 331 -4.64 -20.95 13.28
C LEU A 331 -4.34 -20.06 14.47
N GLU A 332 -4.64 -20.53 15.67
CA GLU A 332 -4.11 -19.95 16.89
C GLU A 332 -2.71 -20.51 17.15
N VAL A 333 -1.75 -19.62 17.37
CA VAL A 333 -0.34 -20.00 17.56
C VAL A 333 0.18 -19.32 18.82
N SER A 334 0.61 -20.12 19.79
CA SER A 334 1.35 -19.64 20.96
C SER A 334 2.82 -19.46 20.59
N LEU A 335 3.40 -18.37 21.08
CA LEU A 335 4.80 -18.04 20.86
C LEU A 335 5.37 -17.25 22.03
N TRP A 336 6.69 -17.37 22.23
CA TRP A 336 7.44 -16.58 23.19
C TRP A 336 8.05 -15.36 22.49
N ILE A 337 7.67 -14.15 22.90
CA ILE A 337 8.23 -12.90 22.38
C ILE A 337 9.31 -12.44 23.34
N THR A 338 10.54 -12.37 22.86
CA THR A 338 11.70 -11.86 23.64
C THR A 338 11.64 -10.34 23.82
N GLU A 339 12.46 -9.79 24.70
CA GLU A 339 12.63 -8.33 24.90
C GLU A 339 13.10 -7.61 23.63
N THR A 340 13.66 -8.37 22.66
CA THR A 340 14.09 -7.84 21.35
C THR A 340 13.04 -8.02 20.25
N GLY A 341 11.84 -8.46 20.59
CA GLY A 341 10.74 -8.63 19.64
C GLY A 341 10.87 -9.85 18.72
N ARG A 342 11.82 -10.75 18.98
CA ARG A 342 11.95 -12.03 18.27
C ARG A 342 11.00 -13.07 18.86
N THR A 343 10.39 -13.87 18.00
CA THR A 343 9.57 -15.02 18.38
C THR A 343 10.41 -16.27 18.59
N ARG A 344 10.08 -17.06 19.61
CA ARG A 344 10.61 -18.39 19.92
C ARG A 344 9.45 -19.32 20.28
N ASP A 345 9.75 -20.61 20.44
CA ASP A 345 8.84 -21.61 21.01
C ASP A 345 7.44 -21.58 20.38
N ILE A 346 7.42 -21.68 19.05
CA ILE A 346 6.22 -21.52 18.22
C ILE A 346 5.46 -22.84 18.17
N GLU A 347 4.27 -22.84 18.77
CA GLU A 347 3.39 -23.99 18.89
C GLU A 347 1.98 -23.65 18.38
N ILE A 348 1.43 -24.52 17.55
CA ILE A 348 0.07 -24.35 17.02
C ILE A 348 -0.90 -24.93 18.03
N ILE A 349 -1.85 -24.11 18.49
CA ILE A 349 -2.88 -24.49 19.45
C ILE A 349 -3.98 -25.21 18.67
N ASN A 350 -4.39 -26.40 19.12
CA ASN A 350 -5.46 -27.21 18.53
C ASN A 350 -5.34 -27.34 16.99
N PRO A 351 -4.24 -27.93 16.47
CA PRO A 351 -4.03 -28.03 15.03
C PRO A 351 -5.15 -28.87 14.38
N PRO A 352 -5.77 -28.40 13.28
CA PRO A 352 -6.79 -29.18 12.59
C PRO A 352 -6.18 -30.39 11.88
N ASP A 353 -6.93 -31.48 11.75
CA ASP A 353 -6.47 -32.72 11.10
C ASP A 353 -6.02 -32.51 9.64
N SER A 354 -6.54 -31.48 8.97
CA SER A 354 -6.18 -31.10 7.60
C SER A 354 -4.82 -30.39 7.47
N LEU A 355 -4.17 -30.07 8.59
CA LEU A 355 -2.92 -29.31 8.64
C LEU A 355 -1.73 -30.20 8.23
N THR A 356 -1.04 -29.82 7.16
CA THR A 356 0.14 -30.57 6.71
C THR A 356 1.41 -30.14 7.44
N ASN A 357 2.45 -30.96 7.30
CA ASN A 357 3.81 -30.61 7.73
C ASN A 357 4.34 -29.35 7.01
N GLU A 358 3.92 -29.11 5.76
CA GLU A 358 4.33 -27.93 4.98
C GLU A 358 3.65 -26.66 5.49
N ASP A 359 2.36 -26.74 5.83
CA ASP A 359 1.63 -25.63 6.46
C ASP A 359 2.30 -25.26 7.80
N THR A 360 2.62 -26.26 8.62
CA THR A 360 3.30 -26.07 9.92
C THR A 360 4.66 -25.39 9.75
N LYS A 361 5.44 -25.80 8.74
CA LYS A 361 6.73 -25.15 8.41
C LYS A 361 6.53 -23.71 7.95
N THR A 362 5.50 -23.46 7.14
CA THR A 362 5.17 -22.12 6.63
C THR A 362 4.79 -21.17 7.76
N VAL A 363 3.90 -21.60 8.66
CA VAL A 363 3.50 -20.86 9.87
C VAL A 363 4.72 -20.52 10.72
N ARG A 364 5.53 -21.52 11.06
CA ARG A 364 6.74 -21.33 11.88
C ARG A 364 7.75 -20.39 11.20
N SER A 365 8.03 -20.59 9.91
CA SER A 365 8.95 -19.74 9.14
C SER A 365 8.49 -18.29 9.06
N GLY A 366 7.18 -18.07 8.84
CA GLY A 366 6.57 -16.74 8.80
C GLY A 366 6.70 -16.01 10.13
N LEU A 367 6.36 -16.67 11.23
CA LEU A 367 6.43 -16.10 12.57
C LEU A 367 7.87 -15.81 13.01
N LEU A 368 8.83 -16.71 12.73
CA LEU A 368 10.27 -16.49 13.00
C LEU A 368 10.84 -15.24 12.30
N LYS A 369 10.33 -14.93 11.10
CA LYS A 369 10.72 -13.74 10.32
C LYS A 369 10.01 -12.48 10.79
N THR A 370 8.93 -12.61 11.56
CA THR A 370 8.15 -11.50 12.08
C THR A 370 8.85 -10.87 13.28
N ARG A 371 8.64 -9.56 13.47
CA ARG A 371 9.08 -8.82 14.66
C ARG A 371 7.86 -8.26 15.36
N PHE A 372 7.91 -8.30 16.68
CA PHE A 372 6.87 -7.76 17.54
C PHE A 372 7.47 -6.68 18.43
N ARG A 373 6.70 -5.63 18.69
CA ARG A 373 6.88 -4.78 19.84
C ARG A 373 6.65 -5.69 21.05
N PRO A 374 7.63 -5.87 21.94
CA PRO A 374 7.43 -6.65 23.15
C PRO A 374 6.45 -5.94 24.08
N ARG A 375 5.94 -6.67 25.08
CA ARG A 375 5.28 -6.03 26.22
C ARG A 375 6.28 -5.09 26.89
N LEU A 376 5.81 -3.95 27.38
CA LEU A 376 6.61 -3.07 28.22
C LEU A 376 6.09 -3.09 29.66
N THR A 377 7.02 -3.15 30.60
CA THR A 377 6.75 -2.96 32.03
C THR A 377 7.60 -1.78 32.49
N GLU A 378 6.97 -0.73 33.01
CA GLU A 378 7.64 0.52 33.39
C GLU A 378 8.54 1.13 32.28
N GLY A 379 8.13 0.98 31.02
CA GLY A 379 8.88 1.45 29.85
C GLY A 379 10.01 0.51 29.38
N SER A 380 10.29 -0.56 30.11
CA SER A 380 11.29 -1.56 29.75
C SER A 380 10.68 -2.76 29.00
N PRO A 381 11.25 -3.18 27.86
CA PRO A 381 10.85 -4.39 27.15
C PRO A 381 10.99 -5.65 28.00
N GLU A 382 9.93 -6.45 28.09
CA GLU A 382 9.92 -7.74 28.78
C GLU A 382 9.48 -8.87 27.85
N ALA A 383 10.07 -10.04 28.09
CA ALA A 383 9.70 -11.23 27.37
C ALA A 383 8.39 -11.80 27.90
N THR A 384 7.50 -12.24 27.00
CA THR A 384 6.18 -12.77 27.39
C THR A 384 5.72 -13.83 26.40
N ALA A 385 4.94 -14.79 26.91
CA ALA A 385 4.10 -15.64 26.07
C ALA A 385 2.98 -14.80 25.44
N HIS A 386 2.63 -15.10 24.19
CA HIS A 386 1.56 -14.44 23.46
C HIS A 386 0.94 -15.39 22.44
N THR A 387 -0.36 -15.23 22.21
CA THR A 387 -1.10 -16.00 21.21
C THR A 387 -1.48 -15.09 20.05
N VAL A 388 -1.22 -15.54 18.83
CA VAL A 388 -1.54 -14.81 17.61
C VAL A 388 -2.37 -15.66 16.66
N SER A 389 -3.25 -15.02 15.90
CA SER A 389 -3.95 -15.64 14.78
C SER A 389 -3.08 -15.57 13.52
N PHE A 390 -2.86 -16.71 12.86
CA PHE A 390 -2.08 -16.79 11.63
C PHE A 390 -2.95 -17.34 10.48
N PRO A 391 -3.11 -16.63 9.35
CA PRO A 391 -3.91 -17.12 8.23
C PRO A 391 -3.24 -18.30 7.55
N LEU A 392 -3.99 -19.37 7.28
CA LEU A 392 -3.50 -20.48 6.46
C LEU A 392 -3.30 -20.02 5.00
N PRO A 393 -2.24 -20.48 4.32
CA PRO A 393 -2.15 -20.33 2.87
C PRO A 393 -3.38 -20.98 2.22
N ARG A 394 -4.10 -20.26 1.35
CA ARG A 394 -5.13 -20.88 0.53
C ARG A 394 -4.44 -21.91 -0.37
N ARG A 395 -4.85 -23.17 -0.28
CA ARG A 395 -4.53 -24.15 -1.33
C ARG A 395 -5.43 -23.79 -2.51
N ASP A 396 -4.83 -23.40 -3.63
CA ASP A 396 -5.59 -23.29 -4.87
C ASP A 396 -6.08 -24.73 -5.19
N GLU A 397 -7.39 -24.97 -5.19
CA GLU A 397 -8.00 -26.29 -5.51
C GLU A 397 -7.83 -26.70 -6.99
N ALA A 398 -6.80 -26.20 -7.68
CA ALA A 398 -6.63 -26.30 -9.13
C ALA A 398 -5.60 -27.34 -9.59
N GLU A 399 -5.38 -28.42 -8.83
CA GLU A 399 -4.54 -29.55 -9.27
C GLU A 399 -5.28 -30.90 -9.37
N ASN A 400 -6.59 -30.96 -9.13
CA ASN A 400 -7.38 -32.16 -9.36
C ASN A 400 -8.67 -31.86 -10.12
N SER A 401 -8.57 -31.57 -11.42
CA SER A 401 -9.65 -31.79 -12.41
C SER A 401 -9.07 -31.86 -13.81
#